data_AF-A0A522UBU2-F1
#
_entry.id   AF-A0A522UBU2-F1
#
_cell.length_a   1.000
_cell.length_b   1.000
_cell.length_c   1.000
_cell.angle_alpha   90.00
_cell.angle_beta   90.00
_cell.angle_gamma   90.00
#
_symmetry.space_group_name_H-M   'P 1'
#
loop_
_entity.id
_entity.type
_entity.pdbx_description
1 polymer ?
#
loop_
_entity_poly.entity_id
_entity_poly.type
_entity_poly.pdbx_seq_one_letter_code
_entity_poly.pdbx_strand_id
1 'polypeptide(L)'
;MTGVWHGSFSTGQTFSLSLTQADNVLSGTYSRDDGSGSGSATGQLSGNTLSLTTVREPGHVVSQWSGTVNGDRNGASGTWTNITDASSGTFSMNK
;
A
#
# COMPACT_ATOMS: atom_id res chain seq x y z
N MET A 1 0.90 -15.27 -6.74
CA MET A 1 0.36 -14.42 -7.84
C MET A 1 1.05 -13.07 -7.74
N THR A 2 1.79 -12.64 -8.75
CA THR A 2 2.31 -11.27 -8.85
C THR A 2 1.18 -10.37 -9.37
N GLY A 3 1.12 -9.14 -8.90
CA GLY A 3 0.14 -8.15 -9.36
C GLY A 3 0.68 -6.76 -9.05
N VAL A 4 0.60 -5.86 -10.03
CA VAL A 4 0.91 -4.45 -9.81
C VAL A 4 -0.41 -3.79 -9.46
N TRP A 5 -0.50 -3.32 -8.23
CA TRP A 5 -1.63 -2.58 -7.71
C TRP A 5 -1.41 -1.08 -7.95
N HIS A 6 -2.33 -0.43 -8.63
CA HIS A 6 -2.33 1.03 -8.78
C HIS A 6 -3.39 1.63 -7.88
N GLY A 7 -3.06 2.70 -7.16
CA GLY A 7 -4.00 3.33 -6.26
C GLY A 7 -3.79 4.81 -6.03
N SER A 8 -4.73 5.40 -5.31
CA SER A 8 -4.67 6.79 -4.89
C SER A 8 -5.07 6.94 -3.43
N PHE A 9 -4.49 7.94 -2.79
CA PHE A 9 -4.96 8.44 -1.50
C PHE A 9 -6.03 9.51 -1.72
N SER A 10 -6.92 9.71 -0.74
CA SER A 10 -7.94 10.78 -0.76
C SER A 10 -7.36 12.20 -0.90
N THR A 11 -6.05 12.37 -0.73
CA THR A 11 -5.32 13.62 -1.02
C THR A 11 -5.03 13.80 -2.52
N GLY A 12 -5.52 12.91 -3.39
CA GLY A 12 -5.27 12.93 -4.83
C GLY A 12 -3.88 12.45 -5.23
N GLN A 13 -3.04 12.04 -4.27
CA GLN A 13 -1.73 11.46 -4.55
C GLN A 13 -1.91 10.03 -5.07
N THR A 14 -1.53 9.81 -6.32
CA THR A 14 -1.49 8.48 -6.92
C THR A 14 -0.14 7.81 -6.62
N PHE A 15 -0.20 6.50 -6.43
CA PHE A 15 0.98 5.67 -6.20
C PHE A 15 0.82 4.35 -6.95
N SER A 16 1.95 3.84 -7.39
CA SER A 16 2.09 2.52 -8.00
C SER A 16 2.72 1.59 -6.97
N LEU A 17 2.15 0.40 -6.79
CA LEU A 17 2.56 -0.58 -5.81
C LEU A 17 2.73 -1.94 -6.49
N SER A 18 3.92 -2.52 -6.45
CA SER A 18 4.18 -3.87 -6.98
C SER A 18 4.33 -4.83 -5.81
N LEU A 19 3.38 -5.75 -5.64
CA LEU A 19 3.42 -6.74 -4.56
C LEU A 19 3.46 -8.17 -5.10
N THR A 20 4.30 -8.97 -4.46
CA THR A 20 4.33 -10.42 -4.58
C THR A 20 3.65 -11.01 -3.36
N GLN A 21 2.62 -11.83 -3.59
CA GLN A 21 1.98 -12.60 -2.52
C GLN A 21 2.59 -14.00 -2.44
N ALA A 22 3.08 -14.36 -1.25
CA ALA A 22 3.43 -15.72 -0.85
C ALA A 22 2.63 -16.08 0.40
N ASP A 23 1.72 -17.06 0.28
CA ASP A 23 0.73 -17.40 1.30
C ASP A 23 -0.08 -16.16 1.77
N ASN A 24 0.06 -15.81 3.05
CA ASN A 24 -0.58 -14.66 3.68
C ASN A 24 0.37 -13.45 3.82
N VAL A 25 1.55 -13.50 3.19
CA VAL A 25 2.56 -12.45 3.25
C VAL A 25 2.64 -11.74 1.91
N LEU A 26 2.73 -10.41 1.96
CA LEU A 26 2.89 -9.52 0.82
C LEU A 26 4.23 -8.80 0.94
N SER A 27 4.99 -8.76 -0.14
CA SER A 27 6.25 -8.01 -0.20
C SER A 27 6.48 -7.40 -1.58
N GLY A 28 7.13 -6.25 -1.62
CA GLY A 28 7.51 -5.61 -2.87
C GLY A 28 7.87 -4.14 -2.69
N THR A 29 7.51 -3.33 -3.66
CA THR A 29 7.93 -1.92 -3.73
C THR A 29 6.76 -1.01 -4.05
N TYR A 30 6.88 0.25 -3.65
CA TYR A 30 5.95 1.30 -4.04
C TYR A 30 6.71 2.49 -4.62
N SER A 31 6.06 3.25 -5.49
CA SER A 31 6.54 4.51 -6.05
C SER A 31 5.39 5.50 -6.11
N ARG A 32 5.61 6.74 -5.73
CA ARG A 32 4.65 7.81 -6.00
C ARG A 32 4.77 8.25 -7.46
N ASP A 33 3.64 8.49 -8.09
CA ASP A 33 3.63 8.84 -9.52
C ASP A 33 4.14 10.27 -9.76
N ASP A 34 4.15 11.11 -8.71
CA ASP A 34 4.75 12.46 -8.72
C ASP A 34 6.30 12.45 -8.65
N GLY A 35 6.92 11.26 -8.58
CA GLY A 35 8.37 11.10 -8.47
C GLY A 35 8.96 11.48 -7.12
N SER A 36 8.14 11.87 -6.14
CA SER A 36 8.59 12.38 -4.82
C SER A 36 9.15 11.30 -3.88
N GLY A 37 9.16 10.04 -4.33
CA GLY A 37 9.84 8.96 -3.65
C GLY A 37 9.30 7.57 -3.98
N SER A 38 10.19 6.59 -3.83
CA SER A 38 9.90 5.17 -3.87
C SER A 38 10.43 4.49 -2.62
N GLY A 39 10.00 3.26 -2.38
CA GLY A 39 10.47 2.47 -1.25
C GLY A 39 9.98 1.03 -1.27
N SER A 40 10.14 0.36 -0.14
CA SER A 40 9.71 -1.01 0.07
C SER A 40 8.32 -1.05 0.72
N ALA A 41 7.56 -2.09 0.40
CA ALA A 41 6.26 -2.35 0.96
C ALA A 41 6.20 -3.80 1.45
N THR A 42 5.77 -4.00 2.69
CA THR A 42 5.55 -5.32 3.28
C THR A 42 4.19 -5.37 3.94
N GLY A 43 3.56 -6.53 3.97
CA GLY A 43 2.23 -6.65 4.52
C GLY A 43 1.77 -8.07 4.75
N GLN A 44 0.58 -8.17 5.32
CA GLN A 44 -0.08 -9.43 5.60
C GLN A 44 -1.54 -9.37 5.15
N LEU A 45 -2.02 -10.51 4.66
CA LEU A 45 -3.41 -10.75 4.34
C LEU A 45 -3.99 -11.74 5.36
N SER A 46 -5.06 -11.34 6.04
CA SER A 46 -5.82 -12.21 6.95
C SER A 46 -7.27 -12.22 6.52
N GLY A 47 -7.70 -13.32 5.88
CA GLY A 47 -9.01 -13.39 5.22
C GLY A 47 -9.14 -12.32 4.12
N ASN A 48 -10.05 -11.37 4.32
CA ASN A 48 -10.28 -10.21 3.45
C ASN A 48 -9.62 -8.92 3.95
N THR A 49 -8.83 -8.99 5.02
CA THR A 49 -8.17 -7.81 5.60
C THR A 49 -6.71 -7.74 5.16
N LEU A 50 -6.30 -6.58 4.64
CA LEU A 50 -4.96 -6.22 4.25
C LEU A 50 -4.34 -5.28 5.28
N SER A 51 -3.13 -5.57 5.73
CA SER A 51 -2.28 -4.65 6.48
C SER A 51 -0.98 -4.48 5.73
N LEU A 52 -0.62 -3.25 5.36
CA LEU A 52 0.60 -2.91 4.64
C LEU A 52 1.42 -1.87 5.42
N THR A 53 2.73 -1.97 5.35
CA THR A 53 3.68 -0.98 5.85
C THR A 53 4.62 -0.63 4.70
N THR A 54 4.75 0.65 4.42
CA THR A 54 5.68 1.17 3.42
C THR A 54 6.80 1.93 4.09
N VAL A 55 8.04 1.63 3.73
CA VAL A 55 9.25 2.27 4.23
C VAL A 55 9.99 2.87 3.05
N ARG A 56 10.19 4.19 3.07
CA ARG A 56 11.05 4.89 2.12
C ARG A 56 12.54 4.59 2.44
N GLU A 57 13.44 4.80 1.48
CA GLU A 57 14.90 4.72 1.64
C GLU A 57 15.42 5.28 3.00
N PRO A 58 16.58 4.82 3.50
CA PRO A 58 17.05 5.10 4.86
C PRO A 58 16.93 6.56 5.29
N GLY A 59 16.29 6.81 6.43
CA GLY A 59 16.04 8.15 6.97
C GLY A 59 14.66 8.74 6.64
N HIS A 60 13.78 8.01 5.96
CA HIS A 60 12.50 8.53 5.51
C HIS A 60 11.26 7.75 6.00
N VAL A 61 10.15 8.49 6.00
CA VAL A 61 8.85 8.24 6.64
C VAL A 61 8.25 6.85 6.41
N VAL A 62 7.76 6.25 7.49
CA VAL A 62 6.95 5.02 7.49
C VAL A 62 5.47 5.38 7.39
N SER A 63 4.78 4.85 6.38
CA SER A 63 3.31 4.89 6.30
C SER A 63 2.74 3.51 6.54
N GLN A 64 1.69 3.43 7.36
CA GLN A 64 0.94 2.20 7.64
C GLN A 64 -0.44 2.29 7.01
N TRP A 65 -0.81 1.26 6.26
CA TRP A 65 -2.07 1.18 5.55
C TRP A 65 -2.82 -0.06 6.05
N SER A 66 -4.11 0.07 6.29
CA SER A 66 -4.99 -1.05 6.60
C SER A 66 -6.23 -0.95 5.74
N GLY A 67 -6.70 -2.08 5.20
CA GLY A 67 -7.85 -2.07 4.33
C GLY A 67 -8.49 -3.42 4.15
N THR A 68 -9.52 -3.42 3.33
CA THR A 68 -10.26 -4.61 2.91
C THR A 68 -9.95 -4.91 1.46
N VAL A 69 -9.65 -6.18 1.18
CA VAL A 69 -9.52 -6.74 -0.15
C VAL A 69 -10.85 -7.31 -0.58
N ASN A 70 -11.32 -6.90 -1.75
CA ASN A 70 -12.56 -7.40 -2.32
C ASN A 70 -12.33 -8.71 -3.10
N GLY A 71 -13.40 -9.52 -3.20
CA GLY A 71 -13.55 -10.66 -4.11
C GLY A 71 -12.28 -11.40 -4.52
N ASP A 72 -12.06 -11.53 -5.83
CA ASP A 72 -10.92 -12.23 -6.47
C ASP A 72 -9.54 -11.59 -6.22
N ARG A 73 -9.41 -10.72 -5.21
CA ARG A 73 -8.22 -9.92 -4.92
C ARG A 73 -7.82 -9.02 -6.10
N ASN A 74 -8.83 -8.43 -6.74
CA ASN A 74 -8.66 -7.45 -7.83
C ASN A 74 -8.75 -5.99 -7.37
N GLY A 75 -9.30 -5.74 -6.17
CA GLY A 75 -9.48 -4.41 -5.60
C GLY A 75 -9.22 -4.41 -4.09
N ALA A 76 -8.64 -3.34 -3.58
CA ALA A 76 -8.38 -3.12 -2.16
C ALA A 76 -8.68 -1.67 -1.82
N SER A 77 -9.35 -1.43 -0.71
CA SER A 77 -9.62 -0.08 -0.24
C SER A 77 -9.53 -0.04 1.28
N GLY A 78 -9.21 1.11 1.84
CA GLY A 78 -8.99 1.20 3.27
C GLY A 78 -8.54 2.56 3.74
N THR A 79 -7.92 2.58 4.91
CA THR A 79 -7.37 3.75 5.56
C THR A 79 -5.84 3.67 5.62
N TRP A 80 -5.18 4.80 5.53
CA TRP A 80 -3.75 4.90 5.75
C TRP A 80 -3.46 5.95 6.82
N THR A 81 -2.35 5.77 7.52
CA THR A 81 -1.79 6.71 8.48
C THR A 81 -0.30 6.83 8.24
N ASN A 82 0.20 8.04 8.10
CA ASN A 82 1.61 8.36 8.12
C ASN A 82 2.03 8.58 9.57
N ILE A 83 3.02 7.80 10.03
CA ILE A 83 3.41 7.78 11.43
C ILE A 83 4.24 9.02 11.80
N THR A 84 4.90 9.65 10.82
CA THR A 84 5.79 10.78 11.07
C THR A 84 5.04 12.10 11.21
N ASP A 85 4.04 12.35 10.37
CA ASP A 85 3.26 13.59 10.40
C ASP A 85 1.83 13.41 10.95
N ALA A 86 1.49 12.19 11.39
CA ALA A 86 0.16 11.80 11.87
C ALA A 86 -0.98 12.06 10.87
N SER A 87 -0.67 12.33 9.59
CA SER A 87 -1.70 12.46 8.56
C SER A 87 -2.33 11.11 8.29
N SER A 88 -3.63 11.12 7.99
CA SER A 88 -4.37 9.91 7.62
C SER A 88 -5.38 10.22 6.53
N GLY A 89 -5.85 9.17 5.87
CA GLY A 89 -6.88 9.28 4.85
C GLY A 89 -7.34 7.92 4.38
N THR A 90 -8.05 7.90 3.25
CA THR A 90 -8.43 6.65 2.60
C THR A 90 -7.56 6.36 1.40
N PHE A 91 -7.48 5.09 1.02
CA PHE A 91 -6.87 4.63 -0.23
C PHE A 91 -7.82 3.72 -1.00
N SER A 92 -7.64 3.69 -2.31
CA SER A 92 -8.21 2.67 -3.19
C SER A 92 -7.10 2.17 -4.10
N MET A 93 -7.02 0.87 -4.31
CA MET A 93 -6.05 0.19 -5.17
C MET A 93 -6.77 -0.85 -6.03
N ASN A 94 -6.34 -1.03 -7.27
CA ASN A 94 -6.81 -2.09 -8.17
C ASN A 94 -5.63 -2.82 -8.80
N LYS A 95 -5.79 -4.11 -9.06
CA LYS A 95 -4.81 -5.01 -9.68
C LYS A 95 -4.89 -5.01 -11.21
#